data_AF-A0A5K3FU50-F1
#
_entry.id   AF-A0A5K3FU50-F1
#
_cell.length_a   1.000
_cell.length_b   1.000
_cell.length_c   1.000
_cell.angle_alpha   90.00
_cell.angle_beta   90.00
_cell.angle_gamma   90.00
#
_symmetry.space_group_name_H-M   'P 1'
#
loop_
_entity.id
_entity.type
_entity.pdbx_description
1 polymer ?
#
loop_
_entity_poly.entity_id
_entity_poly.type
_entity_poly.pdbx_seq_one_letter_code
_entity_poly.pdbx_strand_id
1 'polypeptide(L)'
;MREREEGLAPGKVMPARKITPGKQPVKIREPKLDDLASSVQIYQFRRAQQKMLSDKEKEVHEHLITQVKLREMEMASKPLKQQPVTLTTPLPPSESISYLEHNIKTIVFGEWEMNTWYTSMYPPTVACLPRIYICEFCLSYMPCNVGYRRHRLRCKRKFPPGNEIYRKDGLSFFEIDGALQKEYCRNLCLLAKLYLKQKTVYEVEQVPAFLFYVLTEAKETGCHIVGYFSKHKAEEQALPPATFNNLSCLLILPHYQRQGFGRMLIEFSYVLSCVEGRVGSPERPLSDH
;
A
#
# COMPACT_ATOMS: atom_id res chain seq x y z
N MET A 1 -39.54 -14.10 -63.31
CA MET A 1 -38.64 -13.43 -64.26
C MET A 1 -37.54 -12.74 -63.47
N ARG A 2 -36.31 -12.80 -63.98
CA ARG A 2 -35.25 -11.75 -64.02
C ARG A 2 -34.94 -10.91 -62.77
N GLU A 3 -33.65 -10.87 -62.44
CA GLU A 3 -33.05 -9.90 -61.54
C GLU A 3 -33.10 -8.46 -62.09
N ARG A 4 -32.81 -7.50 -61.21
CA ARG A 4 -32.01 -6.31 -61.53
C ARG A 4 -31.27 -5.82 -60.28
N GLU A 5 -29.99 -5.56 -60.45
CA GLU A 5 -29.19 -4.73 -59.53
C GLU A 5 -29.51 -3.24 -59.78
N GLU A 6 -29.16 -2.36 -58.83
CA GLU A 6 -28.44 -1.09 -59.03
C GLU A 6 -28.47 -0.21 -57.76
N GLY A 7 -27.47 0.67 -57.61
CA GLY A 7 -27.54 1.86 -56.74
C GLY A 7 -26.80 1.79 -55.38
N LEU A 8 -25.73 2.56 -55.24
CA LEU A 8 -25.01 2.79 -53.98
C LEU A 8 -24.89 4.30 -53.68
N ALA A 9 -24.86 4.64 -52.38
CA ALA A 9 -24.51 5.95 -51.78
C ALA A 9 -25.53 7.10 -51.95
N PRO A 10 -25.40 8.22 -51.17
CA PRO A 10 -24.55 8.44 -49.99
C PRO A 10 -25.34 8.79 -48.70
N GLY A 11 -24.61 8.89 -47.59
CA GLY A 11 -25.13 8.95 -46.22
C GLY A 11 -26.06 10.12 -45.85
N LYS A 12 -26.80 9.89 -44.75
CA LYS A 12 -27.50 10.92 -43.97
C LYS A 12 -27.24 10.70 -42.49
N VAL A 13 -26.85 11.77 -41.79
CA VAL A 13 -26.46 11.74 -40.38
C VAL A 13 -27.67 11.41 -39.50
N MET A 14 -27.55 10.41 -38.62
CA MET A 14 -28.60 10.13 -37.63
C MET A 14 -28.52 11.14 -36.46
N PRO A 15 -29.65 11.72 -36.03
CA PRO A 15 -29.67 12.69 -34.94
C PRO A 15 -29.45 12.03 -33.57
N ALA A 16 -28.88 12.80 -32.63
CA ALA A 16 -28.57 12.33 -31.28
C ALA A 16 -29.83 11.82 -30.54
N ARG A 17 -29.77 10.60 -29.99
CA ARG A 17 -30.83 10.07 -29.12
C ARG A 17 -30.84 10.84 -27.79
N LYS A 18 -31.93 11.57 -27.55
CA LYS A 18 -32.21 12.23 -26.27
C LYS A 18 -32.26 11.19 -25.14
N ILE A 19 -31.54 11.44 -24.04
CA ILE A 19 -31.63 10.62 -22.83
C ILE A 19 -32.93 10.99 -22.11
N THR A 20 -33.83 10.03 -21.95
CA THR A 20 -35.06 10.21 -21.17
C THR A 20 -34.81 9.94 -19.67
N PRO A 21 -35.09 10.89 -18.77
CA PRO A 21 -35.07 10.63 -17.34
C PRO A 21 -36.31 9.84 -16.93
N GLY A 22 -36.17 8.92 -15.97
CA GLY A 22 -37.30 8.24 -15.33
C GLY A 22 -37.51 6.77 -15.74
N LYS A 23 -36.65 5.88 -15.24
CA LYS A 23 -37.14 4.60 -14.72
C LYS A 23 -37.17 4.70 -13.21
N GLN A 24 -38.33 4.53 -12.59
CA GLN A 24 -38.43 4.45 -11.14
C GLN A 24 -37.60 3.26 -10.63
N PRO A 25 -36.92 3.37 -9.48
CA PRO A 25 -36.27 2.20 -8.88
C PRO A 25 -37.35 1.17 -8.56
N VAL A 26 -37.18 -0.05 -9.07
CA VAL A 26 -38.06 -1.18 -8.74
C VAL A 26 -37.99 -1.37 -7.23
N LYS A 27 -39.09 -1.10 -6.53
CA LYS A 27 -39.23 -1.40 -5.10
C LYS A 27 -39.25 -2.92 -4.93
N ILE A 28 -38.06 -3.50 -4.81
CA ILE A 28 -37.87 -4.82 -4.20
C ILE A 28 -38.58 -4.73 -2.85
N ARG A 29 -39.67 -5.49 -2.67
CA ARG A 29 -40.34 -5.57 -1.38
C ARG A 29 -39.34 -6.16 -0.39
N GLU A 30 -38.93 -5.38 0.60
CA GLU A 30 -38.14 -5.90 1.71
C GLU A 30 -38.90 -7.08 2.35
N PRO A 31 -38.23 -8.21 2.64
CA PRO A 31 -38.87 -9.30 3.37
C PRO A 31 -39.29 -8.77 4.75
N LYS A 32 -40.53 -9.08 5.16
CA LYS A 32 -40.95 -8.81 6.54
C LYS A 32 -40.06 -9.59 7.49
N LEU A 33 -39.35 -8.86 8.34
CA LEU A 33 -38.40 -9.37 9.33
C LEU A 33 -38.97 -9.29 10.75
N ASP A 34 -40.19 -8.79 10.88
CA ASP A 34 -40.76 -8.26 12.13
C ASP A 34 -41.04 -9.36 13.17
N ASP A 35 -41.04 -10.63 12.75
CA ASP A 35 -41.18 -11.84 13.59
C ASP A 35 -39.86 -12.63 13.80
N LEU A 36 -38.75 -12.24 13.14
CA LEU A 36 -37.48 -13.00 13.18
C LEU A 36 -36.45 -12.51 14.21
N ALA A 37 -36.60 -11.28 14.72
CA ALA A 37 -35.67 -10.70 15.69
C ALA A 37 -36.36 -9.58 16.49
N SER A 38 -35.78 -9.18 17.63
CA SER A 38 -36.28 -8.03 18.39
C SER A 38 -36.20 -6.73 17.56
N SER A 39 -37.10 -5.78 17.84
CA SER A 39 -37.14 -4.49 17.13
C SER A 39 -35.81 -3.72 17.20
N VAL A 40 -35.04 -3.91 18.27
CA VAL A 40 -33.67 -3.35 18.44
C VAL A 40 -32.69 -3.99 17.46
N GLN A 41 -32.70 -5.32 17.31
CA GLN A 41 -31.85 -6.03 16.34
C GLN A 41 -32.23 -5.67 14.89
N ILE A 42 -33.53 -5.55 14.58
CA ILE A 42 -34.01 -5.12 13.26
C ILE A 42 -33.55 -3.67 12.97
N TYR A 43 -33.64 -2.77 13.95
CA TYR A 43 -33.13 -1.40 13.83
C TYR A 43 -31.61 -1.36 13.62
N GLN A 44 -30.84 -2.13 14.40
CA GLN A 44 -29.38 -2.25 14.24
C GLN A 44 -29.01 -2.80 12.86
N PHE A 45 -29.72 -3.83 12.37
CA PHE A 45 -29.53 -4.40 11.04
C PHE A 45 -29.83 -3.39 9.92
N ARG A 46 -30.99 -2.71 9.95
CA ARG A 46 -31.35 -1.66 8.99
C ARG A 46 -30.33 -0.51 9.01
N ARG A 47 -29.87 -0.08 10.20
CA ARG A 47 -28.83 0.95 10.36
C ARG A 47 -27.46 0.49 9.82
N ALA A 48 -27.11 -0.78 9.99
CA ALA A 48 -25.90 -1.37 9.42
C ALA A 48 -25.97 -1.44 7.89
N GLN A 49 -27.11 -1.85 7.31
CA GLN A 49 -27.33 -1.84 5.86
C GLN A 49 -27.25 -0.41 5.28
N GLN A 50 -27.90 0.57 5.89
CA GLN A 50 -27.82 1.98 5.48
C GLN A 50 -26.39 2.52 5.57
N LYS A 51 -25.64 2.19 6.63
CA LYS A 51 -24.22 2.56 6.72
C LYS A 51 -23.39 1.89 5.61
N MET A 52 -23.62 0.61 5.32
CA MET A 52 -22.91 -0.09 4.23
C MET A 52 -23.28 0.46 2.84
N LEU A 53 -24.50 0.97 2.64
CA LEU A 53 -24.89 1.67 1.41
C LEU A 53 -24.17 3.01 1.29
N SER A 54 -24.15 3.85 2.33
CA SER A 54 -23.44 5.14 2.29
C SER A 54 -21.91 4.99 2.23
N ASP A 55 -21.34 4.01 2.93
CA ASP A 55 -19.93 3.62 2.82
C ASP A 55 -19.61 3.20 1.36
N LYS A 56 -20.53 2.48 0.69
CA LYS A 56 -20.39 2.04 -0.72
C LYS A 56 -20.59 3.19 -1.71
N GLU A 57 -21.50 4.12 -1.47
CA GLU A 57 -21.69 5.30 -2.33
C GLU A 57 -20.43 6.18 -2.32
N LYS A 58 -19.80 6.35 -1.15
CA LYS A 58 -18.50 7.01 -1.02
C LYS A 58 -17.39 6.21 -1.70
N GLU A 59 -17.31 4.88 -1.50
CA GLU A 59 -16.35 4.01 -2.20
C GLU A 59 -16.49 4.12 -3.73
N VAL A 60 -17.71 4.17 -4.26
CA VAL A 60 -18.00 4.34 -5.70
C VAL A 60 -17.60 5.73 -6.19
N HIS A 61 -17.82 6.78 -5.40
CA HIS A 61 -17.40 8.14 -5.75
C HIS A 61 -15.86 8.28 -5.76
N GLU A 62 -15.18 7.79 -4.72
CA GLU A 62 -13.70 7.71 -4.65
C GLU A 62 -13.13 6.88 -5.80
N HIS A 63 -13.74 5.74 -6.13
CA HIS A 63 -13.30 4.90 -7.24
C HIS A 63 -13.56 5.55 -8.61
N LEU A 64 -14.66 6.29 -8.79
CA LEU A 64 -14.94 7.04 -10.01
C LEU A 64 -13.93 8.18 -10.21
N ILE A 65 -13.61 8.93 -9.16
CA ILE A 65 -12.53 9.93 -9.17
C ILE A 65 -11.19 9.27 -9.55
N THR A 66 -10.91 8.09 -8.99
CA THR A 66 -9.70 7.33 -9.30
C THR A 66 -9.66 6.89 -10.77
N GLN A 67 -10.78 6.40 -11.34
CA GLN A 67 -10.85 6.05 -12.77
C GLN A 67 -10.71 7.27 -13.69
N VAL A 68 -11.24 8.43 -13.31
CA VAL A 68 -11.07 9.69 -14.07
C VAL A 68 -9.59 10.08 -14.09
N LYS A 69 -8.93 10.15 -12.92
CA LYS A 69 -7.49 10.46 -12.82
C LYS A 69 -6.61 9.49 -13.61
N LEU A 70 -6.88 8.19 -13.54
CA LEU A 70 -6.14 7.19 -14.30
C LEU A 70 -6.30 7.39 -15.82
N ARG A 71 -7.51 7.73 -16.30
CA ARG A 71 -7.73 8.05 -17.72
C ARG A 71 -7.06 9.36 -18.15
N GLU A 72 -7.05 10.37 -17.30
CA GLU A 72 -6.33 11.63 -17.54
C GLU A 72 -4.82 11.36 -17.71
N MET A 73 -4.25 10.51 -16.86
CA MET A 73 -2.85 10.05 -16.98
C MET A 73 -2.61 9.21 -18.25
N GLU A 74 -3.50 8.28 -18.61
CA GLU A 74 -3.42 7.47 -19.84
C GLU A 74 -3.57 8.29 -21.13
N MET A 75 -4.34 9.39 -21.08
CA MET A 75 -4.49 10.31 -22.22
C MET A 75 -3.28 11.24 -22.38
N ALA A 76 -2.60 11.58 -21.28
CA ALA A 76 -1.34 12.32 -21.32
C ALA A 76 -0.15 11.51 -21.88
N SER A 77 -0.22 10.17 -21.89
CA SER A 77 0.92 9.30 -22.20
C SER A 77 0.95 8.69 -23.61
N LYS A 78 0.22 9.24 -24.60
CA LYS A 78 0.20 8.73 -25.99
C LYS A 78 1.05 9.59 -26.96
N PRO A 79 2.11 9.04 -27.58
CA PRO A 79 2.94 9.79 -28.53
C PRO A 79 2.30 9.85 -29.94
N LEU A 80 2.42 11.02 -30.60
CA LEU A 80 2.04 11.23 -32.00
C LEU A 80 3.17 10.85 -32.99
N LYS A 81 2.79 10.52 -34.23
CA LYS A 81 3.66 10.13 -35.36
C LYS A 81 2.94 10.41 -36.70
N GLN A 82 3.53 10.92 -37.78
CA GLN A 82 4.80 11.66 -37.95
C GLN A 82 4.49 13.08 -38.52
N GLN A 83 5.10 13.74 -39.54
CA GLN A 83 6.12 13.41 -40.55
C GLN A 83 7.44 14.24 -40.42
N PRO A 84 7.72 15.36 -41.15
CA PRO A 84 9.08 15.57 -41.63
C PRO A 84 9.80 16.86 -41.17
N VAL A 85 11.10 16.91 -41.50
CA VAL A 85 12.16 17.79 -41.00
C VAL A 85 12.17 19.20 -41.58
N THR A 86 12.40 20.21 -40.72
CA THR A 86 13.21 21.41 -41.07
C THR A 86 13.94 21.95 -39.83
N LEU A 87 15.06 22.68 -40.00
CA LEU A 87 15.92 23.15 -38.91
C LEU A 87 15.61 24.61 -38.49
N THR A 88 15.69 24.93 -37.19
CA THR A 88 16.69 25.85 -36.57
C THR A 88 16.25 26.41 -35.20
N THR A 89 17.23 26.71 -34.34
CA THR A 89 17.15 27.55 -33.10
C THR A 89 16.48 26.88 -31.87
N PRO A 90 17.03 27.00 -30.64
CA PRO A 90 16.61 26.19 -29.49
C PRO A 90 15.46 26.79 -28.66
N LEU A 91 14.66 25.91 -28.04
CA LEU A 91 13.76 26.26 -26.94
C LEU A 91 14.52 26.34 -25.60
N PRO A 92 13.98 27.07 -24.59
CA PRO A 92 14.51 27.04 -23.22
C PRO A 92 14.44 25.63 -22.61
N PRO A 93 15.15 25.37 -21.49
CA PRO A 93 15.21 24.06 -20.86
C PRO A 93 13.81 23.49 -20.58
N SER A 94 13.61 22.23 -20.94
CA SER A 94 12.36 21.53 -20.65
C SER A 94 12.16 21.42 -19.15
N GLU A 95 11.13 22.09 -18.62
CA GLU A 95 10.59 21.75 -17.30
C GLU A 95 10.18 20.27 -17.33
N SER A 96 10.81 19.48 -16.46
CA SER A 96 10.59 18.04 -16.41
C SER A 96 9.19 17.76 -15.85
N ILE A 97 8.27 17.37 -16.73
CA ILE A 97 6.88 17.00 -16.36
C ILE A 97 6.93 15.99 -15.21
N SER A 98 6.47 16.42 -14.05
CA SER A 98 6.69 15.75 -12.77
C SER A 98 5.67 14.64 -12.53
N TYR A 99 5.86 13.50 -13.20
CA TYR A 99 5.03 12.28 -13.09
C TYR A 99 5.05 11.58 -11.71
N LEU A 100 5.29 12.32 -10.62
CA LEU A 100 5.55 11.82 -9.26
C LEU A 100 4.89 12.68 -8.16
N GLU A 101 3.67 13.17 -8.37
CA GLU A 101 2.82 13.68 -7.28
C GLU A 101 2.33 12.53 -6.37
N HIS A 102 3.22 12.08 -5.49
CA HIS A 102 2.92 11.12 -4.43
C HIS A 102 1.96 11.75 -3.44
N ASN A 103 0.69 11.36 -3.53
CA ASN A 103 -0.40 12.03 -2.82
C ASN A 103 -0.75 11.39 -1.47
N ILE A 104 -0.14 10.25 -1.10
CA ILE A 104 -0.39 9.55 0.17
C ILE A 104 0.04 10.43 1.35
N LYS A 105 -0.94 11.12 1.95
CA LYS A 105 -0.78 11.99 3.14
C LYS A 105 -1.10 11.26 4.44
N THR A 106 -1.93 10.21 4.36
CA THR A 106 -2.37 9.42 5.51
C THR A 106 -2.37 7.92 5.21
N ILE A 107 -2.14 7.10 6.24
CA ILE A 107 -2.38 5.65 6.20
C ILE A 107 -3.26 5.23 7.38
N VAL A 108 -4.09 4.22 7.17
CA VAL A 108 -4.82 3.51 8.24
C VAL A 108 -4.13 2.17 8.50
N PHE A 109 -3.70 1.93 9.74
CA PHE A 109 -2.93 0.75 10.16
C PHE A 109 -3.50 0.18 11.46
N GLY A 110 -4.22 -0.94 11.35
CA GLY A 110 -4.95 -1.56 12.45
C GLY A 110 -6.11 -0.68 12.91
N GLU A 111 -5.91 0.04 14.01
CA GLU A 111 -6.86 1.00 14.59
C GLU A 111 -6.36 2.46 14.50
N TRP A 112 -5.11 2.66 14.08
CA TRP A 112 -4.47 3.96 13.99
C TRP A 112 -4.67 4.59 12.61
N GLU A 113 -4.91 5.91 12.57
CA GLU A 113 -4.65 6.72 11.38
C GLU A 113 -3.38 7.54 11.62
N MET A 114 -2.44 7.48 10.67
CA MET A 114 -1.14 8.14 10.75
C MET A 114 -0.91 9.04 9.53
N ASN A 115 -0.40 10.25 9.77
CA ASN A 115 0.19 11.05 8.71
C ASN A 115 1.47 10.37 8.18
N THR A 116 1.80 10.59 6.91
CA THR A 116 3.06 10.19 6.29
C THR A 116 4.08 11.35 6.35
N TRP A 117 5.38 11.04 6.25
CA TRP A 117 6.45 12.06 6.30
C TRP A 117 7.19 12.17 4.96
N TYR A 118 7.30 11.06 4.23
CA TYR A 118 8.06 10.99 2.98
C TYR A 118 7.33 10.19 1.89
N THR A 119 7.67 10.51 0.65
CA THR A 119 7.35 9.73 -0.55
C THR A 119 7.78 8.26 -0.42
N SER A 120 6.93 7.33 -0.89
CA SER A 120 7.21 5.90 -1.04
C SER A 120 6.67 5.35 -2.37
N MET A 121 7.39 4.38 -2.96
CA MET A 121 7.18 3.82 -4.30
C MET A 121 6.03 2.79 -4.36
N TYR A 122 4.85 3.15 -3.86
CA TYR A 122 3.63 2.37 -4.08
C TYR A 122 3.25 2.36 -5.58
N PRO A 123 2.52 1.35 -6.08
CA PRO A 123 2.04 1.34 -7.46
C PRO A 123 1.24 2.63 -7.80
N PRO A 124 1.26 3.14 -9.05
CA PRO A 124 0.60 4.40 -9.40
C PRO A 124 -0.89 4.48 -9.03
N THR A 125 -1.60 3.36 -9.07
CA THR A 125 -3.01 3.19 -8.65
C THR A 125 -3.26 3.36 -7.15
N VAL A 126 -2.19 3.47 -6.35
CA VAL A 126 -2.19 3.61 -4.89
C VAL A 126 -1.43 4.87 -4.47
N ALA A 127 -0.32 5.20 -5.14
CA ALA A 127 0.47 6.41 -4.88
C ALA A 127 -0.27 7.74 -5.16
N CYS A 128 -1.29 7.72 -6.03
CA CYS A 128 -2.14 8.88 -6.33
C CYS A 128 -3.25 9.17 -5.30
N LEU A 129 -3.42 8.30 -4.29
CA LEU A 129 -4.51 8.39 -3.31
C LEU A 129 -4.11 9.20 -2.07
N PRO A 130 -5.00 10.04 -1.51
CA PRO A 130 -4.70 10.84 -0.30
C PRO A 130 -4.59 10.00 0.98
N ARG A 131 -5.24 8.83 1.00
CA ARG A 131 -5.27 7.88 2.11
C ARG A 131 -5.20 6.46 1.56
N ILE A 132 -4.42 5.59 2.21
CA ILE A 132 -4.39 4.14 1.93
C ILE A 132 -4.59 3.32 3.22
N TYR A 133 -4.94 2.04 3.09
CA TYR A 133 -5.29 1.17 4.22
C TYR A 133 -4.38 -0.05 4.24
N ILE A 134 -3.66 -0.30 5.34
CA ILE A 134 -2.61 -1.33 5.42
C ILE A 134 -2.96 -2.35 6.52
N CYS A 135 -2.83 -3.64 6.19
CA CYS A 135 -3.09 -4.72 7.14
C CYS A 135 -1.95 -4.85 8.15
N GLU A 136 -2.25 -4.70 9.44
CA GLU A 136 -1.28 -4.75 10.54
C GLU A 136 -0.51 -6.09 10.65
N PHE A 137 -1.10 -7.20 10.16
CA PHE A 137 -0.51 -8.54 10.28
C PHE A 137 0.16 -9.07 9.00
N CYS A 138 -0.22 -8.58 7.81
CA CYS A 138 0.34 -9.08 6.54
C CYS A 138 0.88 -7.99 5.61
N LEU A 139 0.75 -6.72 6.00
CA LEU A 139 1.26 -5.52 5.33
C LEU A 139 0.73 -5.25 3.92
N SER A 140 -0.12 -6.13 3.38
CA SER A 140 -0.88 -5.88 2.15
C SER A 140 -1.67 -4.57 2.26
N TYR A 141 -1.57 -3.74 1.23
CA TYR A 141 -2.19 -2.43 1.13
C TYR A 141 -3.45 -2.46 0.25
N MET A 142 -4.46 -1.69 0.66
CA MET A 142 -5.76 -1.58 0.01
C MET A 142 -6.06 -0.11 -0.29
N PRO A 143 -6.62 0.23 -1.47
CA PRO A 143 -6.93 1.60 -1.84
C PRO A 143 -8.18 2.18 -1.14
N CYS A 144 -9.07 1.32 -0.61
CA CYS A 144 -10.35 1.73 -0.04
C CYS A 144 -10.69 1.00 1.27
N ASN A 145 -11.49 1.65 2.13
CA ASN A 145 -11.91 1.12 3.43
C ASN A 145 -12.72 -0.19 3.32
N VAL A 146 -13.61 -0.30 2.32
CA VAL A 146 -14.43 -1.52 2.20
C VAL A 146 -13.58 -2.70 1.70
N GLY A 147 -12.58 -2.45 0.85
CA GLY A 147 -11.52 -3.42 0.54
C GLY A 147 -10.73 -3.84 1.79
N TYR A 148 -10.36 -2.88 2.64
CA TYR A 148 -9.69 -3.12 3.92
C TYR A 148 -10.52 -3.98 4.88
N ARG A 149 -11.82 -3.68 5.05
CA ARG A 149 -12.75 -4.47 5.87
C ARG A 149 -12.96 -5.88 5.30
N ARG A 150 -13.13 -6.02 3.99
CA ARG A 150 -13.15 -7.32 3.28
C ARG A 150 -11.84 -8.09 3.42
N HIS A 151 -10.71 -7.42 3.66
CA HIS A 151 -9.42 -8.06 3.95
C HIS A 151 -9.35 -8.51 5.41
N ARG A 152 -9.62 -7.63 6.40
CA ARG A 152 -9.57 -7.97 7.84
C ARG A 152 -10.45 -9.17 8.21
N LEU A 153 -11.60 -9.34 7.56
CA LEU A 153 -12.50 -10.49 7.75
C LEU A 153 -12.00 -11.83 7.17
N ARG A 154 -10.96 -11.82 6.32
CA ARG A 154 -10.45 -13.02 5.62
C ARG A 154 -8.97 -13.31 5.88
N CYS A 155 -8.22 -12.34 6.40
CA CYS A 155 -6.80 -12.50 6.69
C CYS A 155 -6.62 -13.41 7.91
N LYS A 156 -6.01 -14.58 7.69
CA LYS A 156 -5.71 -15.56 8.74
C LYS A 156 -4.40 -15.29 9.48
N ARG A 157 -3.57 -14.35 9.00
CA ARG A 157 -2.27 -14.03 9.60
C ARG A 157 -2.48 -13.19 10.86
N LYS A 158 -1.79 -13.58 11.94
CA LYS A 158 -1.89 -12.95 13.28
C LYS A 158 -0.54 -12.54 13.86
N PHE A 159 0.55 -12.78 13.14
CA PHE A 159 1.94 -12.50 13.51
C PHE A 159 2.79 -12.43 12.22
N PRO A 160 3.99 -11.82 12.25
CA PRO A 160 4.87 -11.76 11.08
C PRO A 160 5.24 -13.16 10.57
N PRO A 161 5.38 -13.38 9.24
CA PRO A 161 5.58 -14.72 8.67
C PRO A 161 7.03 -15.21 8.78
N GLY A 162 7.56 -15.33 9.98
CA GLY A 162 8.93 -15.76 10.25
C GLY A 162 9.07 -16.56 11.54
N ASN A 163 10.31 -16.81 11.95
CA ASN A 163 10.64 -17.54 13.17
C ASN A 163 10.57 -16.60 14.38
N GLU A 164 9.83 -16.97 15.44
CA GLU A 164 9.90 -16.25 16.72
C GLU A 164 11.21 -16.61 17.43
N ILE A 165 12.21 -15.73 17.35
CA ILE A 165 13.57 -15.98 17.89
C ILE A 165 13.79 -15.39 19.29
N TYR A 166 12.85 -14.57 19.77
CA TYR A 166 12.86 -14.03 21.13
C TYR A 166 11.42 -13.76 21.57
N ARG A 167 11.11 -14.07 22.83
CA ARG A 167 9.82 -13.79 23.49
C ARG A 167 10.05 -13.46 24.96
N LYS A 168 9.64 -12.28 25.42
CA LYS A 168 9.69 -11.88 26.83
C LYS A 168 8.69 -10.78 27.13
N ASP A 169 8.03 -10.82 28.30
CA ASP A 169 7.18 -9.74 28.83
C ASP A 169 6.10 -9.20 27.86
N GLY A 170 5.55 -10.07 27.01
CA GLY A 170 4.57 -9.71 25.97
C GLY A 170 5.16 -9.17 24.66
N LEU A 171 6.48 -8.98 24.59
CA LEU A 171 7.20 -8.58 23.39
C LEU A 171 7.85 -9.80 22.70
N SER A 172 7.90 -9.76 21.37
CA SER A 172 8.47 -10.83 20.56
C SER A 172 9.21 -10.31 19.32
N PHE A 173 10.39 -10.86 19.02
CA PHE A 173 11.08 -10.63 17.74
C PHE A 173 10.85 -11.80 16.79
N PHE A 174 10.44 -11.46 15.56
CA PHE A 174 10.35 -12.39 14.44
C PHE A 174 11.50 -12.15 13.46
N GLU A 175 12.29 -13.18 13.18
CA GLU A 175 13.25 -13.20 12.08
C GLU A 175 12.57 -13.65 10.79
N ILE A 176 12.71 -12.85 9.74
CA ILE A 176 12.03 -13.06 8.46
C ILE A 176 13.04 -12.95 7.32
N ASP A 177 13.25 -14.04 6.59
CA ASP A 177 14.06 -14.05 5.37
C ASP A 177 13.27 -13.40 4.22
N GLY A 178 13.79 -12.28 3.68
CA GLY A 178 13.19 -11.58 2.55
C GLY A 178 13.14 -12.37 1.24
N ALA A 179 13.98 -13.40 1.08
CA ALA A 179 13.95 -14.31 -0.07
C ALA A 179 12.80 -15.32 0.04
N LEU A 180 12.41 -15.71 1.25
CA LEU A 180 11.25 -16.57 1.50
C LEU A 180 9.93 -15.78 1.53
N GLN A 181 9.95 -14.56 2.08
CA GLN A 181 8.75 -13.75 2.34
C GLN A 181 8.72 -12.45 1.52
N LYS A 182 9.10 -12.54 0.24
CA LYS A 182 9.28 -11.42 -0.70
C LYS A 182 8.16 -10.38 -0.66
N GLU A 183 6.89 -10.80 -0.68
CA GLU A 183 5.74 -9.87 -0.64
C GLU A 183 5.66 -9.12 0.69
N TYR A 184 5.75 -9.83 1.82
CA TYR A 184 5.64 -9.24 3.15
C TYR A 184 6.77 -8.24 3.40
N CYS A 185 8.02 -8.62 3.09
CA CYS A 185 9.17 -7.76 3.30
C CYS A 185 9.22 -6.57 2.31
N ARG A 186 8.73 -6.73 1.07
CA ARG A 186 8.51 -5.60 0.15
C ARG A 186 7.45 -4.64 0.68
N ASN A 187 6.33 -5.15 1.19
CA ASN A 187 5.28 -4.34 1.80
C ASN A 187 5.79 -3.60 3.05
N LEU A 188 6.66 -4.23 3.85
CA LEU A 188 7.35 -3.61 4.98
C LEU A 188 8.29 -2.48 4.53
N CYS A 189 9.10 -2.68 3.49
CA CYS A 189 9.94 -1.64 2.91
C CYS A 189 9.14 -0.46 2.34
N LEU A 190 7.99 -0.71 1.70
CA LEU A 190 7.08 0.33 1.20
C LEU A 190 6.47 1.15 2.34
N LEU A 191 6.02 0.49 3.41
CA LEU A 191 5.54 1.15 4.63
C LEU A 191 6.65 1.97 5.29
N ALA A 192 7.84 1.41 5.43
CA ALA A 192 8.98 2.07 6.06
C ALA A 192 9.43 3.31 5.30
N LYS A 193 9.41 3.28 3.97
CA LYS A 193 9.79 4.43 3.13
C LYS A 193 8.85 5.64 3.29
N LEU A 194 7.64 5.48 3.86
CA LEU A 194 6.77 6.60 4.25
C LEU A 194 7.29 7.40 5.47
N TYR A 195 8.19 6.79 6.25
CA TYR A 195 8.70 7.30 7.52
C TYR A 195 10.23 7.45 7.56
N LEU A 196 10.94 6.84 6.61
CA LEU A 196 12.39 6.97 6.46
C LEU A 196 12.75 7.91 5.29
N LYS A 197 13.47 8.99 5.61
CA LYS A 197 13.97 10.00 4.67
C LYS A 197 14.89 9.35 3.64
N GLN A 198 15.94 8.71 4.15
CA GLN A 198 16.91 7.93 3.40
C GLN A 198 16.60 6.45 3.58
N LYS A 199 15.85 5.90 2.62
CA LYS A 199 15.80 4.48 2.32
C LYS A 199 15.84 4.36 0.79
N THR A 200 16.74 3.53 0.29
CA THR A 200 17.05 3.45 -1.14
C THR A 200 16.01 2.61 -1.89
N VAL A 201 15.92 2.80 -3.21
CA VAL A 201 15.11 1.92 -4.08
C VAL A 201 15.68 0.49 -4.07
N TYR A 202 17.01 0.36 -3.99
CA TYR A 202 17.70 -0.93 -3.87
C TYR A 202 17.16 -1.79 -2.72
N GLU A 203 16.90 -1.23 -1.54
CA GLU A 203 16.33 -1.99 -0.41
C GLU A 203 14.84 -2.38 -0.59
N VAL A 204 14.13 -1.81 -1.57
CA VAL A 204 12.74 -2.18 -1.91
C VAL A 204 12.72 -3.26 -2.98
N GLU A 205 13.73 -3.30 -3.86
CA GLU A 205 13.84 -4.25 -4.98
C GLU A 205 14.69 -5.48 -4.63
N GLN A 206 15.78 -5.30 -3.89
CA GLN A 206 16.70 -6.36 -3.44
C GLN A 206 16.28 -6.98 -2.09
N VAL A 207 14.99 -6.96 -1.75
CA VAL A 207 14.43 -7.60 -0.54
C VAL A 207 14.98 -9.01 -0.23
N PRO A 208 15.28 -9.91 -1.21
CA PRO A 208 15.92 -11.21 -0.96
C PRO A 208 17.28 -11.19 -0.23
N ALA A 209 18.02 -10.07 -0.33
CA ALA A 209 19.32 -9.86 0.30
C ALA A 209 19.28 -9.69 1.83
N PHE A 210 18.09 -9.43 2.38
CA PHE A 210 17.94 -8.98 3.76
C PHE A 210 17.25 -10.00 4.65
N LEU A 211 17.74 -10.09 5.88
CA LEU A 211 16.96 -10.56 7.02
C LEU A 211 16.25 -9.36 7.66
N PHE A 212 15.01 -9.57 8.09
CA PHE A 212 14.18 -8.56 8.75
C PHE A 212 13.85 -9.03 10.16
N TYR A 213 14.20 -8.23 11.17
CA TYR A 213 13.96 -8.48 12.58
C TYR A 213 12.81 -7.59 13.06
N VAL A 214 11.61 -8.15 13.12
CA VAL A 214 10.38 -7.42 13.40
C VAL A 214 10.01 -7.57 14.88
N LEU A 215 10.04 -6.46 15.62
CA LEU A 215 9.57 -6.38 17.00
C LEU A 215 8.04 -6.24 17.01
N THR A 216 7.40 -7.02 17.87
CA THR A 216 5.95 -7.05 18.03
C THR A 216 5.53 -7.03 19.50
N GLU A 217 4.31 -6.55 19.74
CA GLU A 217 3.60 -6.56 21.01
C GLU A 217 2.43 -7.55 20.91
N ALA A 218 2.39 -8.55 21.80
CA ALA A 218 1.35 -9.58 21.80
C ALA A 218 0.08 -9.09 22.54
N LYS A 219 -1.06 -9.18 21.85
CA LYS A 219 -2.40 -8.88 22.35
C LYS A 219 -3.34 -10.04 22.00
N GLU A 220 -4.55 -10.05 22.57
CA GLU A 220 -5.59 -11.04 22.27
C GLU A 220 -5.85 -11.21 20.75
N THR A 221 -5.71 -10.11 20.01
CA THR A 221 -5.89 -10.04 18.57
C THR A 221 -4.72 -10.56 17.74
N GLY A 222 -3.53 -10.77 18.31
CA GLY A 222 -2.31 -11.23 17.61
C GLY A 222 -1.03 -10.51 18.08
N CYS A 223 0.08 -10.73 17.38
CA CYS A 223 1.33 -9.98 17.56
C CYS A 223 1.32 -8.76 16.63
N HIS A 224 1.15 -7.57 17.20
CA HIS A 224 1.07 -6.31 16.47
C HIS A 224 2.47 -5.72 16.28
N ILE A 225 2.79 -5.25 15.08
CA ILE A 225 4.11 -4.71 14.77
C ILE A 225 4.34 -3.39 15.53
N VAL A 226 5.48 -3.30 16.21
CA VAL A 226 5.97 -2.11 16.92
C VAL A 226 7.00 -1.38 16.05
N GLY A 227 7.90 -2.15 15.45
CA GLY A 227 8.99 -1.67 14.61
C GLY A 227 9.80 -2.83 14.04
N TYR A 228 10.86 -2.50 13.29
CA TYR A 228 11.78 -3.51 12.77
C TYR A 228 13.17 -2.92 12.50
N PHE A 229 14.16 -3.78 12.32
CA PHE A 229 15.35 -3.44 11.55
C PHE A 229 15.65 -4.49 10.47
N SER A 230 16.38 -4.12 9.43
CA SER A 230 16.87 -5.03 8.39
C SER A 230 18.40 -5.08 8.37
N LYS A 231 18.93 -6.24 7.96
CA LYS A 231 20.36 -6.55 7.92
C LYS A 231 20.68 -7.34 6.64
N HIS A 232 21.72 -6.96 5.90
CA HIS A 232 22.20 -7.74 4.76
C HIS A 232 22.68 -9.13 5.21
N LYS A 233 22.37 -10.17 4.44
CA LYS A 233 22.85 -11.54 4.68
C LYS A 233 24.37 -11.61 4.66
N ALA A 234 24.94 -12.45 5.52
CA ALA A 234 26.38 -12.56 5.71
C ALA A 234 27.14 -12.99 4.45
N GLU A 235 26.48 -13.72 3.54
CA GLU A 235 26.98 -14.17 2.23
C GLU A 235 27.24 -13.00 1.28
N GLU A 236 26.40 -11.95 1.32
CA GLU A 236 26.52 -10.78 0.45
C GLU A 236 27.48 -9.72 1.02
N GLN A 237 27.73 -9.75 2.33
CA GLN A 237 28.73 -8.87 2.99
C GLN A 237 30.17 -9.40 2.88
N ALA A 238 30.43 -10.47 2.11
CA ALA A 238 31.69 -11.23 2.14
C ALA A 238 32.89 -10.60 1.38
N LEU A 239 32.80 -9.34 0.94
CA LEU A 239 33.87 -8.64 0.21
C LEU A 239 34.72 -7.74 1.13
N PRO A 240 36.03 -8.00 1.31
CA PRO A 240 36.92 -7.03 1.93
C PRO A 240 37.04 -5.75 1.08
N PRO A 241 37.10 -4.54 1.66
CA PRO A 241 37.11 -4.21 3.09
C PRO A 241 35.75 -3.68 3.58
N ALA A 242 34.64 -4.36 3.28
CA ALA A 242 33.32 -3.92 3.73
C ALA A 242 33.19 -3.94 5.26
N THR A 243 32.78 -2.81 5.85
CA THR A 243 32.35 -2.75 7.25
C THR A 243 31.10 -3.63 7.43
N PHE A 244 31.08 -4.48 8.46
CA PHE A 244 29.93 -5.33 8.72
C PHE A 244 28.75 -4.52 9.28
N ASN A 245 27.79 -4.21 8.40
CA ASN A 245 26.57 -3.49 8.76
C ASN A 245 25.62 -4.47 9.44
N ASN A 246 25.44 -4.33 10.76
CA ASN A 246 24.50 -5.16 11.53
C ASN A 246 23.06 -4.64 11.51
N LEU A 247 22.85 -3.43 10.97
CA LEU A 247 21.60 -2.71 10.86
C LEU A 247 21.72 -1.74 9.67
N SER A 248 20.90 -1.93 8.63
CA SER A 248 20.85 -1.05 7.44
C SER A 248 19.68 -0.07 7.50
N CYS A 249 18.48 -0.56 7.80
CA CYS A 249 17.32 0.27 8.11
C CYS A 249 16.80 -0.09 9.51
N LEU A 250 16.32 0.90 10.25
CA LEU A 250 15.55 0.73 11.48
C LEU A 250 14.32 1.62 11.44
N LEU A 251 13.18 1.14 11.93
CA LEU A 251 11.94 1.90 12.06
C LEU A 251 11.21 1.53 13.35
N ILE A 252 10.75 2.55 14.09
CA ILE A 252 9.64 2.43 15.04
C ILE A 252 8.42 3.12 14.41
N LEU A 253 7.27 2.43 14.37
CA LEU A 253 6.04 3.03 13.84
C LEU A 253 5.64 4.25 14.68
N PRO A 254 5.16 5.36 14.08
CA PRO A 254 4.92 6.62 14.80
C PRO A 254 4.17 6.51 16.14
N HIS A 255 3.12 5.69 16.22
CA HIS A 255 2.34 5.49 17.45
C HIS A 255 3.07 4.74 18.58
N TYR A 256 4.23 4.13 18.31
CA TYR A 256 5.10 3.48 19.32
C TYR A 256 6.41 4.25 19.60
N GLN A 257 6.60 5.42 19.00
CA GLN A 257 7.83 6.21 19.22
C GLN A 257 7.93 6.75 20.65
N ARG A 258 9.16 7.06 21.08
CA ARG A 258 9.52 7.52 22.44
C ARG A 258 9.22 6.56 23.61
N GLN A 259 8.78 5.33 23.33
CA GLN A 259 8.50 4.28 24.34
C GLN A 259 9.69 3.33 24.59
N GLY A 260 10.92 3.73 24.23
CA GLY A 260 12.14 2.93 24.43
C GLY A 260 12.42 1.85 23.39
N PHE A 261 11.43 1.43 22.58
CA PHE A 261 11.58 0.35 21.59
C PHE A 261 12.71 0.55 20.58
N GLY A 262 13.05 1.80 20.21
CA GLY A 262 14.19 2.09 19.32
C GLY A 262 15.53 1.62 19.91
N ARG A 263 15.73 1.81 21.23
CA ARG A 263 16.89 1.28 21.96
C ARG A 263 16.88 -0.24 21.96
N MET A 264 15.71 -0.87 22.19
CA MET A 264 15.58 -2.33 22.18
C MET A 264 15.94 -2.95 20.82
N LEU A 265 15.54 -2.34 19.70
CA LEU A 265 15.94 -2.79 18.37
C LEU A 265 17.47 -2.73 18.17
N ILE A 266 18.11 -1.67 18.62
CA ILE A 266 19.56 -1.47 18.53
C ILE A 266 20.31 -2.46 19.43
N GLU A 267 19.89 -2.62 20.68
CA GLU A 267 20.47 -3.61 21.60
C GLU A 267 20.34 -5.03 21.05
N PHE A 268 19.22 -5.36 20.40
CA PHE A 268 19.01 -6.65 19.75
C PHE A 268 19.96 -6.88 18.55
N SER A 269 20.22 -5.88 17.70
CA SER A 269 21.17 -6.04 16.57
C SER A 269 22.61 -6.24 17.04
N TYR A 270 22.99 -5.64 18.18
CA TYR A 270 24.27 -5.93 18.85
C TYR A 270 24.30 -7.35 19.44
N VAL A 271 23.24 -7.81 20.12
CA VAL A 271 23.15 -9.18 20.64
C VAL A 271 23.30 -10.22 19.51
N LEU A 272 22.64 -10.04 18.37
CA LEU A 272 22.83 -10.90 17.20
C LEU A 272 24.28 -10.89 16.69
N SER A 273 24.93 -9.73 16.69
CA SER A 273 26.34 -9.59 16.27
C SER A 273 27.27 -10.39 17.21
N CYS A 274 27.03 -10.35 18.51
CA CYS A 274 27.75 -11.15 19.49
C CYS A 274 27.54 -12.66 19.31
N VAL A 275 26.31 -13.11 19.02
CA VAL A 275 25.99 -14.52 18.75
C VAL A 275 26.66 -15.01 17.46
N GLU A 276 26.79 -14.16 16.45
CA GLU A 276 27.53 -14.44 15.21
C GLU A 276 29.06 -14.38 15.36
N GLY A 277 29.59 -13.93 16.51
CA GLY A 277 31.02 -13.71 16.71
C GLY A 277 31.60 -12.54 15.91
N ARG A 278 30.77 -11.54 15.55
CA ARG A 278 31.14 -10.42 14.67
C ARG A 278 31.08 -9.07 15.40
N VAL A 279 32.03 -8.19 15.11
CA VAL A 279 31.95 -6.77 15.51
C VAL A 279 31.13 -6.03 14.46
N GLY A 280 29.91 -5.62 14.82
CA GLY A 280 29.00 -4.90 13.94
C GLY A 280 28.90 -3.40 14.25
N SER A 281 28.67 -2.59 13.22
CA SER A 281 28.25 -1.19 13.33
C SER A 281 26.89 -1.03 12.64
N PRO A 282 26.01 -0.13 13.10
CA PRO A 282 24.91 0.35 12.27
C PRO A 282 25.48 1.09 11.04
N GLU A 283 24.72 1.01 9.95
CA GLU A 283 24.98 1.72 8.70
C GLU A 283 24.86 3.24 8.89
N ARG A 284 25.54 4.01 8.04
CA ARG A 284 25.62 5.48 8.15
C ARG A 284 25.07 6.14 6.87
N PRO A 285 24.34 7.26 6.96
CA PRO A 285 24.01 8.03 8.18
C PRO A 285 22.81 7.46 8.95
N LEU A 286 22.79 7.70 10.26
CA LEU A 286 21.61 7.50 11.11
C LEU A 286 20.64 8.69 10.97
N SER A 287 19.36 8.46 11.26
CA SER A 287 18.33 9.51 11.33
C SER A 287 18.26 10.17 12.72
N ASP A 288 17.98 11.48 12.76
CA ASP A 288 18.04 12.31 13.98
C ASP A 288 16.88 12.13 14.99
N HIS A 289 16.20 10.97 15.03
CA HIS A 289 14.87 10.79 15.65
C HIS A 289 14.73 9.51 16.50
#